data_AF-A0A2E5YMQ9-F1
#
_entry.id   AF-A0A2E5YMQ9-F1
#
_cell.length_a   1.000
_cell.length_b   1.000
_cell.length_c   1.000
_cell.angle_alpha   90.00
_cell.angle_beta   90.00
_cell.angle_gamma   90.00
#
_symmetry.space_group_name_H-M   'P 1'
#
loop_
_entity.id
_entity.type
_entity.pdbx_description
1 polymer ?
#
loop_
_entity_poly.entity_id
_entity_poly.type
_entity_poly.pdbx_seq_one_letter_code
_entity_poly.pdbx_strand_id
1 'polypeptide(L)'
;MSRRTKARALVVAGLALLLWGVLGFTSASIGGPPEGFSFANRRSYSEVKRATHSAFLPFVVRISAGLLILFLGTKLADDTGDKPES
;
A
#
# COMPACT_ATOMS: atom_id res chain seq x y z
N MET A 1 13.18 17.62 14.79
CA MET A 1 13.14 16.33 14.07
C MET A 1 14.20 16.34 12.97
N SER A 2 15.22 15.48 13.03
CA SER A 2 16.34 15.45 12.08
C SER A 2 15.87 15.10 10.65
N ARG A 3 16.55 15.64 9.61
CA ARG A 3 16.29 15.31 8.19
C ARG A 3 16.31 13.79 7.95
N ARG A 4 17.23 13.08 8.61
CA ARG A 4 17.36 11.61 8.55
C ARG A 4 16.13 10.89 9.09
N THR A 5 15.51 11.43 10.14
CA THR A 5 14.27 10.90 10.72
C THR A 5 13.07 11.12 9.79
N LYS A 6 13.02 12.27 9.09
CA LYS A 6 11.97 12.55 8.09
C LYS A 6 12.08 11.62 6.88
N ALA A 7 13.30 11.39 6.38
CA ALA A 7 13.54 10.47 5.26
C ALA A 7 13.10 9.04 5.60
N ARG A 8 13.49 8.54 6.79
CA ARG A 8 13.03 7.22 7.28
C ARG A 8 11.52 7.16 7.43
N ALA A 9 10.88 8.20 7.98
CA ALA A 9 9.44 8.25 8.13
C ALA A 9 8.71 8.17 6.77
N LEU A 10 9.21 8.88 5.75
CA LEU A 10 8.67 8.82 4.38
C LEU A 10 8.81 7.41 3.78
N VAL A 11 9.98 6.77 3.91
CA VAL A 11 10.18 5.40 3.41
C VAL A 11 9.23 4.42 4.09
N VAL A 12 9.10 4.49 5.42
CA VAL A 12 8.19 3.63 6.19
C VAL A 12 6.73 3.89 5.80
N ALA A 13 6.33 5.14 5.64
CA ALA A 13 4.98 5.51 5.20
C ALA A 13 4.67 4.99 3.78
N GLY A 14 5.63 5.10 2.86
CA GLY A 14 5.53 4.56 1.51
C GLY A 14 5.34 3.04 1.53
N LEU A 15 6.18 2.33 2.27
CA LEU A 15 6.07 0.87 2.45
C LEU A 15 4.71 0.46 3.04
N ALA A 16 4.25 1.14 4.09
CA ALA A 16 2.97 0.86 4.73
C ALA A 16 1.80 1.04 3.75
N LEU A 17 1.82 2.09 2.93
CA LEU A 17 0.79 2.32 1.90
C LEU A 17 0.81 1.24 0.81
N LEU A 18 1.99 0.79 0.39
CA LEU A 18 2.12 -0.29 -0.59
C LEU A 18 1.55 -1.61 -0.04
N LEU A 19 1.92 -1.97 1.19
CA LEU A 19 1.40 -3.17 1.87
C LEU A 19 -0.12 -3.10 2.02
N TRP A 20 -0.65 -1.94 2.43
CA TRP A 20 -2.09 -1.74 2.54
C TRP A 20 -2.81 -1.90 1.19
N GLY A 21 -2.24 -1.34 0.12
CA GLY A 21 -2.77 -1.49 -1.23
C GLY A 21 -2.84 -2.95 -1.66
N VAL A 22 -1.73 -3.69 -1.52
CA VAL A 22 -1.64 -5.11 -1.87
C VAL A 22 -2.63 -5.93 -1.05
N LEU A 23 -2.63 -5.80 0.28
CA LEU A 23 -3.55 -6.55 1.15
C LEU A 23 -5.02 -6.27 0.82
N GLY A 24 -5.38 -5.02 0.53
CA GLY A 24 -6.73 -4.64 0.14
C GLY A 24 -7.16 -5.28 -1.19
N PHE A 25 -6.28 -5.26 -2.20
CA PHE A 25 -6.57 -5.86 -3.50
C PHE A 25 -6.60 -7.39 -3.45
N THR A 26 -5.68 -8.00 -2.71
CA THR A 26 -5.64 -9.45 -2.47
C THR A 26 -6.90 -9.92 -1.74
N SER A 27 -7.32 -9.20 -0.70
CA SER A 27 -8.58 -9.50 0.00
C SER A 27 -9.77 -9.46 -0.96
N ALA A 28 -9.90 -8.42 -1.78
CA ALA A 28 -10.96 -8.35 -2.79
C ALA A 28 -10.89 -9.51 -3.81
N SER A 29 -9.69 -9.89 -4.24
CA SER A 29 -9.46 -10.93 -5.25
C SER A 29 -9.72 -12.34 -4.75
N ILE A 30 -9.50 -12.60 -3.47
CA ILE A 30 -9.79 -13.90 -2.83
C ILE A 30 -11.27 -14.01 -2.45
N GLY A 31 -12.04 -12.91 -2.58
CA GLY A 31 -13.45 -12.84 -2.21
C GLY A 31 -13.70 -12.33 -0.80
N GLY A 32 -12.65 -11.90 -0.07
CA GLY A 32 -12.72 -11.30 1.26
C GLY A 32 -13.19 -12.27 2.35
N PRO A 33 -13.11 -11.86 3.63
CA PRO A 33 -13.78 -12.60 4.69
C PRO A 33 -15.30 -12.60 4.42
N PRO A 34 -16.01 -13.71 4.66
CA PRO A 34 -17.45 -13.76 4.51
C PRO A 34 -18.11 -12.72 5.43
N GLU A 35 -19.22 -12.13 5.00
CA GLU A 35 -19.97 -11.14 5.79
C GLU A 35 -20.64 -11.75 7.04
N GLY A 36 -20.52 -13.06 7.24
CA GLY A 36 -20.86 -13.77 8.47
C GLY A 36 -20.02 -15.04 8.66
N PHE A 37 -20.08 -15.65 9.85
CA PHE A 37 -19.34 -16.88 10.23
C PHE A 37 -19.76 -18.15 9.46
N SER A 38 -20.33 -18.03 8.27
CA SER A 38 -20.69 -19.17 7.42
C SER A 38 -19.58 -19.45 6.41
N PHE A 39 -18.65 -20.33 6.80
CA PHE A 39 -17.58 -20.84 5.93
C PHE A 39 -18.10 -21.66 4.73
N ALA A 40 -19.41 -21.94 4.68
CA ALA A 40 -20.05 -22.74 3.64
C ALA A 40 -20.47 -21.93 2.40
N ASN A 41 -20.53 -20.59 2.48
CA ASN A 41 -21.00 -19.76 1.37
C ASN A 41 -19.82 -19.16 0.59
N ARG A 42 -19.30 -19.90 -0.39
CA ARG A 42 -18.35 -19.34 -1.36
C ARG A 42 -19.07 -18.23 -2.13
N ARG A 43 -18.55 -17.00 -2.07
CA ARG A 43 -19.03 -15.90 -2.92
C ARG A 43 -19.03 -16.31 -4.38
N SER A 44 -20.05 -15.87 -5.10
CA SER A 44 -20.17 -16.17 -6.53
C SER A 44 -19.03 -15.50 -7.32
N TYR A 45 -18.62 -16.10 -8.43
CA TYR A 45 -17.58 -15.52 -9.29
C TYR A 45 -17.91 -14.09 -9.74
N SER A 46 -19.19 -13.79 -10.00
CA SER A 46 -19.65 -12.46 -10.38
C SER A 46 -19.45 -11.42 -9.27
N GLU A 47 -19.67 -11.78 -8.01
CA GLU A 47 -19.40 -10.93 -6.85
C GLU A 47 -17.90 -10.67 -6.69
N VAL A 48 -17.06 -11.71 -6.76
CA VAL A 48 -15.61 -11.56 -6.67
C VAL A 48 -15.10 -10.68 -7.81
N LYS A 49 -15.54 -10.91 -9.05
CA LYS A 49 -15.18 -10.09 -10.21
C LYS A 49 -15.55 -8.62 -10.00
N ARG A 50 -16.74 -8.33 -9.50
CA ARG A 50 -17.20 -6.96 -9.23
C ARG A 50 -16.39 -6.31 -8.11
N ALA A 51 -16.11 -7.05 -7.03
CA ALA A 51 -15.30 -6.58 -5.91
C ALA A 51 -13.88 -6.23 -6.37
N THR A 52 -13.20 -7.14 -7.08
CA THR A 52 -11.87 -6.92 -7.64
C THR A 52 -11.82 -5.72 -8.57
N HIS A 53 -12.80 -5.60 -9.48
CA HIS A 53 -12.86 -4.47 -10.41
C HIS A 53 -13.06 -3.14 -9.68
N SER A 54 -13.91 -3.11 -8.65
CA SER A 54 -14.11 -1.91 -7.82
C SER A 54 -12.87 -1.55 -6.97
N ALA A 55 -12.08 -2.55 -6.58
CA ALA A 55 -10.85 -2.38 -5.81
C ALA A 55 -9.63 -2.00 -6.66
N PHE A 56 -9.70 -2.18 -7.99
CA PHE A 56 -8.56 -1.94 -8.89
C PHE A 56 -8.14 -0.46 -8.95
N LEU A 57 -9.07 0.47 -9.18
CA LEU A 57 -8.72 1.90 -9.23
C LEU A 57 -8.15 2.41 -7.89
N PRO A 58 -8.78 2.10 -6.73
CA PRO A 58 -8.20 2.42 -5.42
C PRO A 58 -6.83 1.77 -5.17
N PHE A 59 -6.58 0.58 -5.70
CA PHE A 59 -5.29 -0.09 -5.63
C PHE A 59 -4.23 0.67 -6.43
N VAL A 60 -4.50 0.98 -7.70
CA VAL A 60 -3.57 1.72 -8.57
C VAL A 60 -3.20 3.07 -7.97
N VAL A 61 -4.19 3.83 -7.49
CA VAL A 61 -3.93 5.15 -6.86
C VAL A 61 -3.05 5.01 -5.62
N ARG A 62 -3.32 4.03 -4.75
CA ARG A 62 -2.52 3.80 -3.54
C ARG A 62 -1.11 3.33 -3.84
N ILE A 63 -0.93 2.41 -4.79
CA ILE A 63 0.39 1.94 -5.19
C ILE A 63 1.21 3.08 -5.78
N SER A 64 0.63 3.87 -6.70
CA SER A 64 1.31 5.03 -7.28
C SER A 64 1.70 6.06 -6.22
N ALA A 65 0.81 6.37 -5.28
CA ALA A 65 1.11 7.28 -4.18
C ALA A 65 2.20 6.71 -3.24
N GLY A 66 2.13 5.42 -2.90
CA GLY A 66 3.13 4.75 -2.07
C GLY A 66 4.51 4.74 -2.73
N LEU A 67 4.59 4.47 -4.03
CA LEU A 67 5.83 4.55 -4.82
C LEU A 67 6.40 5.96 -4.84
N LEU A 68 5.56 6.98 -5.05
CA LEU A 68 5.98 8.38 -5.05
C LEU A 68 6.58 8.77 -3.69
N ILE A 69 5.90 8.43 -2.60
CA ILE A 69 6.36 8.72 -1.23
C ILE A 69 7.67 8.00 -0.93
N LEU A 70 7.78 6.73 -1.35
CA LEU A 70 8.99 5.94 -1.18
C LEU A 70 10.16 6.55 -1.95
N PHE A 71 9.95 6.96 -3.20
CA PHE A 71 10.94 7.64 -4.02
C PHE A 71 11.41 8.97 -3.41
N LEU A 72 10.48 9.79 -2.90
CA LEU A 72 10.82 11.03 -2.21
C LEU A 72 11.61 10.76 -0.92
N GLY A 73 11.24 9.72 -0.18
CA GLY A 73 11.95 9.29 1.03
C GLY A 73 13.37 8.81 0.75
N THR A 74 13.57 8.00 -0.31
CA THR A 74 14.90 7.51 -0.70
C THR A 74 15.78 8.63 -1.23
N LYS A 75 15.26 9.50 -2.12
CA LYS A 75 15.96 10.71 -2.58
C LYS A 75 16.42 11.59 -1.42
N LEU A 76 15.55 11.85 -0.45
CA LEU A 76 15.89 12.65 0.72
C LEU A 76 16.93 11.97 1.64
N ALA A 77 16.92 10.64 1.71
CA ALA A 77 17.91 9.88 2.47
C ALA A 77 19.30 9.97 1.81
N ASP A 78 19.35 9.88 0.47
CA ASP A 78 20.58 9.99 -0.34
C ASP A 78 21.23 11.38 -0.16
N ASP A 79 20.43 12.45 -0.31
CA ASP A 79 20.86 13.84 -0.08
C ASP A 79 21.35 14.12 1.36
N THR A 80 20.99 13.25 2.31
CA THR A 80 21.45 13.34 3.72
C THR A 80 22.72 12.53 3.94
N GLY A 81 23.00 11.50 3.14
CA GLY A 81 24.24 10.73 3.18
C GLY A 81 25.44 11.50 2.60
N ASP A 82 25.19 12.40 1.64
CA ASP A 82 26.23 13.19 0.96
C ASP A 82 26.67 14.46 1.70
N LYS A 83 25.96 14.86 2.76
CA LYS A 83 26.36 16.03 3.56
C LYS A 83 27.13 15.56 4.79
N PRO A 84 28.44 15.87 4.90
CA PRO A 84 29.16 15.60 6.14
C PRO A 84 28.43 16.32 7.27
N GLU A 85 28.18 15.60 8.36
CA GLU A 85 27.52 16.13 9.54
C GLU A 85 28.37 17.31 10.06
N SER A 86 27.87 18.54 9.86
CA SER A 86 28.46 19.79 10.36
C SER A 86 28.02 20.07 11.78
#